data_AF-A0A419YI82-F1
#
_entry.id   AF-A0A419YI82-F1
#
_cell.length_a   1.000
_cell.length_b   1.000
_cell.length_c   1.000
_cell.angle_alpha   90.00
_cell.angle_beta   90.00
_cell.angle_gamma   90.00
#
_symmetry.space_group_name_H-M   'P 1'
#
loop_
_entity.id
_entity.type
_entity.pdbx_description
1 polymer ?
#
loop_
_entity_poly.entity_id
_entity_poly.type
_entity_poly.pdbx_seq_one_letter_code
_entity_poly.pdbx_strand_id
1 'polypeptide(L)'
;MHGNTRTLARLALPELAFVADGTELVREIERYLAAQPHAARIAVPTVSTLGQAPITWDLGMTRPQPTLADRLLRRPAAPLPIDTATHLRLLSRYLTVHGWCQGALWDETGRRCILGAQLAVLQAGYGTADTVMRARRHLMEHFVAQDPAVRSVDQWNDHPGRTAAQVHRALDITAARARN
;
A
#
# COMPACT_ATOMS: atom_id res chain seq x y z
N MET A 1 55.93 9.41 -31.46
CA MET A 1 55.52 8.23 -30.68
C MET A 1 54.57 8.70 -29.60
N HIS A 2 53.25 8.65 -29.85
CA HIS A 2 52.23 9.14 -28.94
C HIS A 2 51.64 7.95 -28.15
N GLY A 3 51.99 7.83 -26.87
CA GLY A 3 51.38 6.88 -25.95
C GLY A 3 50.12 7.48 -25.35
N ASN A 4 48.96 6.95 -25.74
CA ASN A 4 47.64 7.38 -25.24
C ASN A 4 47.22 6.38 -24.14
N THR A 5 47.33 6.77 -22.88
CA THR A 5 46.89 5.97 -21.74
C THR A 5 45.36 6.03 -21.66
N ARG A 6 44.68 4.97 -22.11
CA ARG A 6 43.23 4.80 -21.95
C ARG A 6 42.90 4.55 -20.48
N THR A 7 42.44 5.58 -19.79
CA THR A 7 41.72 5.47 -18.52
C THR A 7 40.44 4.68 -18.75
N LEU A 8 40.37 3.46 -18.20
CA LEU A 8 39.13 2.70 -18.13
C LEU A 8 38.18 3.43 -17.17
N ALA A 9 37.21 4.15 -17.72
CA ALA A 9 36.05 4.61 -16.97
C ALA A 9 35.31 3.36 -16.46
N ARG A 10 35.49 3.04 -15.19
CA ARG A 10 34.55 2.19 -14.45
C ARG A 10 33.19 2.89 -14.55
N LEU A 11 32.30 2.32 -15.35
CA LEU A 11 30.87 2.59 -15.29
C LEU A 11 30.46 2.37 -13.83
N ALA A 12 30.25 3.48 -13.12
CA ALA A 12 29.59 3.45 -11.82
C ALA A 12 28.17 2.96 -12.09
N LEU A 13 27.95 1.66 -11.90
CA LEU A 13 26.62 1.10 -11.72
C LEU A 13 25.98 1.91 -10.59
N PRO A 14 24.77 2.45 -10.74
CA PRO A 14 24.07 3.06 -9.64
C PRO A 14 24.01 2.03 -8.51
N GLU A 15 24.52 2.44 -7.36
CA GLU A 15 24.53 1.69 -6.13
C GLU A 15 23.08 1.32 -5.81
N LEU A 16 22.70 0.07 -6.09
CA LEU A 16 21.42 -0.51 -5.71
C LEU A 16 21.47 -0.79 -4.20
N ALA A 17 21.53 0.28 -3.41
CA ALA A 17 21.31 0.23 -1.98
C ALA A 17 19.81 -0.07 -1.75
N PHE A 18 19.50 -1.36 -1.83
CA PHE A 18 18.22 -1.92 -1.40
C PHE A 18 18.14 -1.80 0.12
N VAL A 19 17.74 -0.63 0.59
CA VAL A 19 17.08 -0.51 1.89
C VAL A 19 15.61 -0.43 1.55
N ALA A 20 14.91 -1.56 1.69
CA ALA A 20 13.46 -1.60 1.77
C ALA A 20 13.05 -0.92 3.08
N ASP A 21 13.30 0.39 3.17
CA ASP A 21 13.11 1.13 4.38
C ASP A 21 11.63 1.49 4.49
N GLY A 22 10.96 0.99 5.53
CA GLY A 22 9.59 1.39 5.84
C GLY A 22 9.44 2.90 6.02
N THR A 23 10.57 3.61 6.22
CA THR A 23 10.63 5.08 6.24
C THR A 23 10.08 5.72 4.97
N GLU A 24 10.17 5.10 3.80
CA GLU A 24 9.67 5.74 2.57
C GLU A 24 8.14 5.79 2.53
N LEU A 25 7.47 4.70 2.93
CA LEU A 25 6.01 4.70 3.09
C LEU A 25 5.59 5.68 4.20
N VAL A 26 6.32 5.69 5.32
CA VAL A 26 6.04 6.63 6.42
C VAL A 26 6.16 8.07 5.94
N ARG A 27 7.22 8.42 5.20
CA ARG A 27 7.40 9.76 4.61
C ARG A 27 6.29 10.11 3.63
N GLU A 28 5.82 9.15 2.82
CA GLU A 28 4.68 9.40 1.94
C GLU A 28 3.40 9.65 2.74
N ILE A 29 3.14 8.86 3.78
CA ILE A 29 2.02 9.07 4.69
C ILE A 29 2.13 10.44 5.38
N GLU A 30 3.30 10.80 5.89
CA GLU A 30 3.55 12.10 6.53
C GLU A 30 3.34 13.25 5.56
N ARG A 31 3.86 13.15 4.32
CA ARG A 31 3.61 14.14 3.26
C ARG A 31 2.13 14.26 2.93
N TYR A 32 1.45 13.12 2.82
CA TYR A 32 0.03 13.07 2.51
C TYR A 32 -0.80 13.71 3.63
N LEU A 33 -0.49 13.39 4.89
CA LEU A 33 -1.17 13.97 6.05
C LEU A 33 -0.90 15.47 6.19
N ALA A 34 0.32 15.93 5.89
CA ALA A 34 0.66 17.35 5.90
C ALA A 34 -0.09 18.16 4.84
N ALA A 35 -0.49 17.53 3.73
CA ALA A 35 -1.21 18.18 2.62
C ALA A 35 -2.74 18.17 2.78
N GLN A 36 -3.29 17.44 3.78
CA GLN A 36 -4.73 17.29 3.94
C GLN A 36 -5.37 18.49 4.64
N PRO A 37 -6.44 19.08 4.08
CA PRO A 37 -7.31 19.96 4.85
C PRO A 37 -8.01 19.14 5.94
N HIS A 38 -8.12 19.69 7.17
CA HIS A 38 -8.94 19.09 8.22
C HIS A 38 -10.37 18.91 7.70
N ALA A 39 -10.82 17.68 7.49
CA ALA A 39 -12.08 17.40 6.81
C ALA A 39 -13.28 17.89 7.64
N ALA A 40 -14.17 18.66 6.99
CA ALA A 40 -15.46 19.05 7.54
C ALA A 40 -16.51 17.94 7.32
N ARG A 41 -17.39 17.78 8.32
CA ARG A 41 -18.35 16.67 8.46
C ARG A 41 -19.45 16.72 7.42
N ILE A 42 -19.72 15.59 6.76
CA ILE A 42 -20.96 15.34 6.01
C ILE A 42 -21.53 14.01 6.49
N ALA A 43 -22.78 14.02 6.98
CA ALA A 43 -23.47 12.81 7.41
C ALA A 43 -23.86 11.94 6.20
N VAL A 44 -23.62 10.63 6.30
CA VAL A 44 -23.91 9.64 5.24
C VAL A 44 -24.97 8.64 5.74
N PRO A 45 -25.92 8.20 4.89
CA PRO A 45 -27.02 7.35 5.33
C PRO A 45 -26.58 5.90 5.61
N THR A 46 -27.29 5.27 6.55
CA THR A 46 -27.10 3.87 6.95
C THR A 46 -27.53 2.93 5.82
N VAL A 47 -26.61 2.10 5.33
CA VAL A 47 -26.94 0.98 4.42
C VAL A 47 -27.29 -0.25 5.28
N SER A 48 -28.43 -0.87 5.01
CA SER A 48 -28.91 -2.06 5.73
C SER A 48 -28.00 -3.27 5.50
N THR A 49 -27.65 -3.98 6.58
CA THR A 49 -26.74 -5.15 6.61
C THR A 49 -27.46 -6.50 6.52
N LEU A 50 -28.78 -6.52 6.34
CA LEU A 50 -29.58 -7.74 6.37
C LEU A 50 -29.51 -8.50 5.04
N GLY A 51 -28.42 -9.25 4.82
CA GLY A 51 -28.35 -10.21 3.71
C GLY A 51 -26.97 -10.70 3.27
N GLN A 52 -25.87 -10.15 3.78
CA GLN A 52 -24.52 -10.57 3.39
C GLN A 52 -23.78 -11.23 4.56
N ALA A 53 -23.27 -12.44 4.35
CA ALA A 53 -22.29 -13.02 5.25
C ALA A 53 -21.09 -12.04 5.35
N PRO A 54 -20.54 -11.79 6.55
CA PRO A 54 -19.40 -10.90 6.69
C PRO A 54 -18.26 -11.42 5.82
N ILE A 55 -17.90 -10.68 4.77
CA ILE A 55 -16.74 -11.03 3.95
C ILE A 55 -15.52 -10.79 4.85
N THR A 56 -14.80 -11.86 5.20
CA THR A 56 -13.51 -11.69 5.86
C THR A 56 -12.51 -11.17 4.84
N TRP A 57 -11.85 -10.05 5.14
CA TRP A 57 -10.92 -9.43 4.19
C TRP A 57 -9.59 -10.18 4.10
N ASP A 58 -9.23 -10.92 5.15
CA ASP A 58 -7.92 -11.57 5.38
C ASP A 58 -7.65 -12.84 4.56
N LEU A 59 -8.48 -13.11 3.54
CA LEU A 59 -8.40 -14.32 2.72
C LEU A 59 -8.52 -15.64 3.52
N GLY A 60 -9.06 -15.58 4.75
CA GLY A 60 -9.10 -16.74 5.65
C GLY A 60 -7.74 -17.11 6.27
N MET A 61 -6.74 -16.24 6.15
CA MET A 61 -5.46 -16.43 6.80
C MET A 61 -5.58 -16.22 8.30
N THR A 62 -4.79 -16.96 9.08
CA THR A 62 -4.73 -16.76 10.52
C THR A 62 -3.93 -15.50 10.83
N ARG A 63 -4.54 -14.58 11.60
CA ARG A 63 -3.86 -13.37 12.04
C ARG A 63 -2.68 -13.71 12.96
N PRO A 64 -1.47 -13.16 12.73
CA PRO A 64 -0.36 -13.31 13.64
C PRO A 64 -0.71 -12.88 15.06
N GLN A 65 -0.37 -13.72 16.03
CA GLN A 65 -0.57 -13.44 17.44
C GLN A 65 0.79 -13.41 18.16
N PRO A 66 0.99 -12.49 19.12
CA PRO A 66 2.23 -12.45 19.88
C PRO A 66 2.34 -13.70 20.77
N THR A 67 3.50 -14.35 20.72
CA THR A 67 3.83 -15.48 21.59
C THR A 67 3.99 -15.03 23.05
N LEU A 68 4.12 -15.98 23.98
CA LEU A 68 4.43 -15.64 25.37
C LEU A 68 5.75 -14.90 25.51
N ALA A 69 6.77 -15.30 24.74
CA ALA A 69 8.06 -14.62 24.71
C ALA A 69 7.93 -13.19 24.16
N ASP A 70 7.14 -12.98 23.11
CA ASP A 70 6.89 -11.64 22.57
C ASP A 70 6.22 -10.74 23.59
N ARG A 71 5.21 -11.25 24.32
CA ARG A 71 4.55 -10.48 25.38
C ARG A 71 5.49 -10.14 26.53
N LEU A 72 6.33 -11.09 26.95
CA LEU A 72 7.32 -10.88 27.99
C LEU A 72 8.34 -9.80 27.58
N LEU A 73 8.77 -9.82 26.32
CA LEU A 73 9.71 -8.86 25.75
C LEU A 73 9.05 -7.59 25.19
N ARG A 74 7.72 -7.46 25.32
CA ARG A 74 6.90 -6.37 24.76
C ARG A 74 7.15 -6.13 23.26
N ARG A 75 7.34 -7.21 22.52
CA ARG A 75 7.52 -7.21 21.06
C ARG A 75 6.18 -7.45 20.35
N PRO A 76 5.98 -6.86 19.16
CA PRO A 76 4.85 -7.21 18.33
C PRO A 76 4.97 -8.66 17.84
N ALA A 77 3.86 -9.24 17.39
CA ALA A 77 3.87 -10.54 16.73
C ALA A 77 4.77 -10.50 15.48
N ALA A 78 5.46 -11.61 15.20
CA ALA A 78 6.18 -11.76 13.95
C ALA A 78 5.19 -11.64 12.76
N PRO A 79 5.52 -10.86 11.72
CA PRO A 79 4.63 -10.73 10.57
C PRO A 79 4.50 -12.06 9.82
N LEU A 80 3.31 -12.34 9.28
CA LEU A 80 3.08 -13.43 8.34
C LEU A 80 3.72 -13.05 7.00
N PRO A 81 4.73 -13.79 6.52
CA PRO A 81 5.29 -13.53 5.19
C PRO A 81 4.23 -13.81 4.12
N ILE A 82 3.98 -12.82 3.27
CA ILE A 82 3.12 -12.95 2.10
C ILE A 82 3.84 -12.35 0.90
N ASP A 83 3.47 -12.81 -0.30
CA ASP A 83 3.97 -12.22 -1.53
C ASP A 83 3.26 -10.89 -1.86
N THR A 84 3.85 -10.16 -2.81
CA THR A 84 3.35 -8.87 -3.26
C THR A 84 1.93 -8.95 -3.84
N ALA A 85 1.64 -10.01 -4.60
CA ALA A 85 0.33 -10.24 -5.20
C ALA A 85 -0.76 -10.46 -4.15
N THR A 86 -0.46 -11.21 -3.09
CA THR A 86 -1.35 -11.45 -1.95
C THR A 86 -1.59 -10.17 -1.18
N HIS A 87 -0.55 -9.36 -0.94
CA HIS A 87 -0.71 -8.07 -0.30
C HIS A 87 -1.68 -7.17 -1.08
N LEU A 88 -1.52 -7.05 -2.40
CA LEU A 88 -2.42 -6.25 -3.25
C LEU A 88 -3.88 -6.77 -3.25
N ARG A 89 -4.08 -8.10 -3.22
CA ARG A 89 -5.42 -8.70 -3.07
C ARG A 89 -6.04 -8.40 -1.70
N LEU A 90 -5.25 -8.43 -0.63
CA LEU A 90 -5.70 -8.02 0.70
C LEU A 90 -6.14 -6.57 0.72
N LEU A 91 -5.42 -5.66 0.05
CA LEU A 91 -5.86 -4.26 -0.08
C LEU A 91 -7.23 -4.17 -0.76
N SER A 92 -7.41 -4.88 -1.87
CA SER A 92 -8.69 -4.89 -2.60
C SER A 92 -9.81 -5.40 -1.70
N ARG A 93 -9.63 -6.53 -1.00
CA ARG A 93 -10.65 -7.05 -0.07
C ARG A 93 -10.88 -6.15 1.15
N TYR A 94 -9.83 -5.56 1.69
CA TYR A 94 -9.92 -4.63 2.83
C TYR A 94 -10.79 -3.43 2.45
N LEU A 95 -10.55 -2.84 1.28
CA LEU A 95 -11.36 -1.74 0.76
C LEU A 95 -12.80 -2.16 0.43
N THR A 96 -13.04 -3.41 0.04
CA THR A 96 -14.41 -3.93 -0.15
C THR A 96 -15.18 -3.98 1.17
N VAL A 97 -14.52 -4.44 2.25
CA VAL A 97 -15.15 -4.61 3.56
C VAL A 97 -15.31 -3.29 4.32
N HIS A 98 -14.29 -2.44 4.27
CA HIS A 98 -14.24 -1.20 5.04
C HIS A 98 -14.64 0.04 4.24
N GLY A 99 -14.79 -0.09 2.92
CA GLY A 99 -15.08 1.01 2.01
C GLY A 99 -13.86 1.85 1.65
N TRP A 100 -14.00 2.60 0.56
CA TRP A 100 -12.95 3.43 -0.03
C TRP A 100 -13.27 4.93 0.12
N CYS A 101 -12.23 5.74 0.34
CA CYS A 101 -12.32 7.21 0.39
C CYS A 101 -11.16 7.90 -0.35
N GLN A 102 -11.34 9.20 -0.60
CA GLN A 102 -10.36 10.12 -1.17
C GLN A 102 -10.05 11.24 -0.19
N GLY A 103 -8.87 11.84 -0.33
CA GLY A 103 -8.47 13.03 0.42
C GLY A 103 -8.26 12.78 1.92
N ALA A 104 -8.30 11.52 2.36
CA ALA A 104 -8.05 11.13 3.73
C ALA A 104 -7.44 9.72 3.80
N LEU A 105 -6.57 9.49 4.80
CA LEU A 105 -6.01 8.17 5.08
C LEU A 105 -7.10 7.21 5.59
N TRP A 106 -8.02 7.75 6.38
CA TRP A 106 -9.32 7.20 6.70
C TRP A 106 -10.31 8.33 6.99
N ASP A 107 -11.60 8.08 6.82
CA ASP A 107 -12.64 9.04 7.20
C ASP A 107 -13.33 8.68 8.52
N GLU A 108 -14.30 9.50 8.93
CA GLU A 108 -15.06 9.32 10.17
C GLU A 108 -15.86 8.01 10.22
N THR A 109 -16.14 7.42 9.07
CA THR A 109 -16.84 6.13 8.94
C THR A 109 -15.89 4.93 8.90
N GLY A 110 -14.58 5.18 8.91
CA GLY A 110 -13.53 4.16 8.86
C GLY A 110 -13.18 3.67 7.46
N ARG A 111 -13.74 4.26 6.39
CA ARG A 111 -13.33 4.00 4.99
C ARG A 111 -11.90 4.45 4.80
N ARG A 112 -11.17 3.82 3.88
CA ARG A 112 -9.72 4.03 3.72
C ARG A 112 -9.33 4.32 2.28
N CYS A 113 -8.29 5.13 2.09
CA CYS A 113 -7.61 5.21 0.80
C CYS A 113 -6.64 4.03 0.61
N ILE A 114 -5.97 3.94 -0.54
CA ILE A 114 -4.99 2.86 -0.81
C ILE A 114 -3.86 2.84 0.23
N LEU A 115 -3.25 3.99 0.55
CA LEU A 115 -2.20 4.08 1.58
C LEU A 115 -2.72 3.64 2.96
N GLY A 116 -3.96 4.02 3.29
CA GLY A 116 -4.60 3.65 4.55
C GLY A 116 -4.86 2.15 4.65
N ALA A 117 -5.23 1.52 3.54
CA ALA A 117 -5.35 0.07 3.45
C ALA A 117 -3.98 -0.63 3.57
N GLN A 118 -2.92 -0.10 2.96
CA GLN A 118 -1.56 -0.65 3.10
C GLN A 118 -1.10 -0.66 4.55
N LEU A 119 -1.32 0.46 5.24
CA LEU A 119 -1.03 0.59 6.66
C LEU A 119 -1.86 -0.40 7.50
N ALA A 120 -3.15 -0.55 7.22
CA ALA A 120 -4.03 -1.46 7.97
C ALA A 120 -3.64 -2.93 7.78
N VAL A 121 -3.33 -3.35 6.55
CA VAL A 121 -2.88 -4.72 6.26
C VAL A 121 -1.54 -5.02 6.93
N LEU A 122 -0.61 -4.06 6.92
CA LEU A 122 0.66 -4.19 7.62
C LEU A 122 0.48 -4.27 9.15
N GLN A 123 -0.37 -3.42 9.75
CA GLN A 123 -0.69 -3.46 11.18
C GLN A 123 -1.42 -4.75 11.60
N ALA A 124 -2.16 -5.38 10.69
CA ALA A 124 -2.74 -6.69 10.94
C ALA A 124 -1.68 -7.81 11.01
N GLY A 125 -0.44 -7.52 10.63
CA GLY A 125 0.68 -8.44 10.61
C GLY A 125 0.88 -9.16 9.28
N TYR A 126 0.20 -8.75 8.21
CA TYR A 126 0.29 -9.41 6.91
C TYR A 126 1.33 -8.73 6.02
N GLY A 127 2.44 -9.43 5.81
CA GLY A 127 3.58 -8.92 5.06
C GLY A 127 4.51 -8.05 5.90
N THR A 128 5.53 -7.54 5.24
CA THR A 128 6.60 -6.72 5.82
C THR A 128 6.64 -5.35 5.15
N ALA A 129 7.41 -4.41 5.70
CA ALA A 129 7.70 -3.13 5.04
C ALA A 129 8.20 -3.33 3.60
N ASP A 130 9.08 -4.31 3.40
CA ASP A 130 9.57 -4.72 2.08
C ASP A 130 8.46 -5.21 1.13
N THR A 131 7.51 -6.00 1.63
CA THR A 131 6.34 -6.43 0.85
C THR A 131 5.49 -5.22 0.41
N VAL A 132 5.28 -4.27 1.32
CA VAL A 132 4.52 -3.04 1.03
C VAL A 132 5.24 -2.18 0.00
N MET A 133 6.56 -2.03 0.10
CA MET A 133 7.36 -1.23 -0.85
C MET A 133 7.39 -1.85 -2.25
N ARG A 134 7.45 -3.19 -2.35
CA ARG A 134 7.28 -3.87 -3.64
C ARG A 134 5.90 -3.63 -4.23
N ALA A 135 4.83 -3.80 -3.43
CA ALA A 135 3.46 -3.56 -3.87
C ALA A 135 3.27 -2.13 -4.35
N ARG A 136 3.81 -1.16 -3.60
CA ARG A 136 3.82 0.26 -3.95
C ARG A 136 4.50 0.51 -5.29
N ARG A 137 5.69 -0.06 -5.52
CA ARG A 137 6.41 0.09 -6.78
C ARG A 137 5.57 -0.41 -7.96
N HIS A 138 4.97 -1.59 -7.86
CA HIS A 138 4.11 -2.10 -8.94
C HIS A 138 2.87 -1.25 -9.17
N LEU A 139 2.28 -0.67 -8.13
CA LEU A 139 1.18 0.29 -8.28
C LEU A 139 1.65 1.54 -9.02
N MET A 140 2.78 2.11 -8.62
CA MET A 140 3.34 3.30 -9.28
C MET A 140 3.69 3.01 -10.75
N GLU A 141 4.29 1.86 -11.06
CA GLU A 141 4.53 1.41 -12.45
C GLU A 141 3.21 1.33 -13.24
N HIS A 142 2.17 0.74 -12.65
CA HIS A 142 0.85 0.65 -13.28
C HIS A 142 0.19 2.01 -13.49
N PHE A 143 0.34 2.95 -12.55
CA PHE A 143 -0.24 4.28 -12.61
C PHE A 143 0.48 5.18 -13.63
N VAL A 144 1.83 5.20 -13.60
CA VAL A 144 2.66 5.98 -14.52
C VAL A 144 2.50 5.51 -15.97
N ALA A 145 2.25 4.21 -16.18
CA ALA A 145 1.95 3.69 -17.51
C ALA A 145 0.61 4.19 -18.09
N GLN A 146 -0.33 4.63 -17.24
CA GLN A 146 -1.60 5.22 -17.66
C GLN A 146 -1.52 6.74 -17.77
N ASP A 147 -0.82 7.37 -16.83
CA ASP A 147 -0.60 8.80 -16.77
C ASP A 147 0.81 9.11 -16.22
N PRO A 148 1.74 9.54 -17.10
CA PRO A 148 3.10 9.90 -16.69
C PRO A 148 3.17 11.11 -15.76
N ALA A 149 2.08 11.85 -15.50
CA ALA A 149 2.05 12.97 -14.54
C ALA A 149 1.84 12.51 -13.09
N VAL A 150 1.49 11.25 -12.86
CA VAL A 150 1.34 10.69 -11.51
C VAL A 150 2.70 10.62 -10.81
N ARG A 151 2.74 11.01 -9.54
CA ARG A 151 3.93 11.10 -8.68
C ARG A 151 3.79 10.28 -7.40
N SER A 152 2.57 10.00 -6.95
CA SER A 152 2.31 9.25 -5.73
C SER A 152 1.05 8.38 -5.82
N VAL A 153 0.89 7.45 -4.87
CA VAL A 153 -0.30 6.58 -4.82
C VAL A 153 -1.52 7.40 -4.38
N ASP A 154 -1.35 8.31 -3.43
CA ASP A 154 -2.39 9.23 -2.96
C ASP A 154 -2.86 10.19 -4.06
N GLN A 155 -1.95 10.78 -4.85
CA GLN A 155 -2.33 11.65 -5.97
C GLN A 155 -3.20 10.89 -6.99
N TRP A 156 -2.86 9.65 -7.31
CA TRP A 156 -3.66 8.82 -8.21
C TRP A 156 -5.02 8.43 -7.60
N ASN A 157 -5.04 8.12 -6.30
CA ASN A 157 -6.25 7.80 -5.53
C ASN A 157 -7.21 9.00 -5.47
N ASP A 158 -6.68 10.19 -5.23
CA ASP A 158 -7.44 11.41 -4.95
C ASP A 158 -7.79 12.21 -6.20
N HIS A 159 -7.49 11.66 -7.39
CA HIS A 159 -7.92 12.25 -8.65
C HIS A 159 -9.45 12.46 -8.65
N PRO A 160 -9.99 13.64 -8.99
CA PRO A 160 -11.42 13.96 -8.84
C PRO A 160 -12.39 13.02 -9.54
N GLY A 161 -11.96 12.39 -10.64
CA GLY A 161 -12.74 11.38 -11.37
C GLY A 161 -12.52 9.93 -10.92
N ARG A 162 -11.76 9.68 -9.85
CA ARG A 162 -11.46 8.32 -9.38
C ARG A 162 -12.68 7.71 -8.71
N THR A 163 -12.88 6.42 -8.96
CA THR A 163 -13.94 5.62 -8.35
C THR A 163 -13.37 4.40 -7.63
N ALA A 164 -14.08 3.91 -6.62
CA ALA A 164 -13.70 2.67 -5.92
C ALA A 164 -13.51 1.49 -6.89
N ALA A 165 -14.37 1.36 -7.91
CA ALA A 165 -14.27 0.31 -8.91
C ALA A 165 -12.96 0.36 -9.71
N GLN A 166 -12.47 1.56 -10.04
CA GLN A 166 -11.17 1.73 -10.69
C GLN A 166 -10.01 1.39 -9.75
N VAL A 167 -10.13 1.70 -8.46
CA VAL A 167 -9.14 1.33 -7.45
C VAL A 167 -9.03 -0.19 -7.33
N HIS A 168 -10.16 -0.90 -7.16
CA HIS A 168 -10.18 -2.37 -7.13
C HIS A 168 -9.59 -2.97 -8.40
N ARG A 169 -10.01 -2.47 -9.57
CA ARG A 169 -9.49 -2.94 -10.86
C ARG A 169 -7.96 -2.76 -10.96
N ALA A 170 -7.44 -1.61 -10.55
CA ALA A 170 -6.01 -1.36 -10.57
C ALA A 170 -5.25 -2.30 -9.63
N LEU A 171 -5.76 -2.52 -8.41
CA LEU A 171 -5.20 -3.48 -7.46
C LEU A 171 -5.18 -4.90 -8.05
N ASP A 172 -6.28 -5.34 -8.66
CA ASP A 172 -6.41 -6.69 -9.24
C ASP A 172 -5.46 -6.90 -10.44
N ILE A 173 -5.35 -5.91 -11.35
CA ILE A 173 -4.41 -5.95 -12.48
C ILE A 173 -2.97 -5.99 -11.96
N THR A 174 -2.65 -5.16 -10.98
CA THR A 174 -1.30 -5.09 -10.40
C THR A 174 -0.95 -6.40 -9.70
N ALA A 175 -1.90 -6.97 -8.94
CA ALA A 175 -1.75 -8.27 -8.30
C ALA A 175 -1.59 -9.40 -9.32
N ALA A 176 -2.21 -9.30 -10.50
CA ALA A 176 -2.04 -10.26 -11.58
C ALA A 176 -0.63 -10.23 -12.17
N ARG A 177 -0.07 -9.05 -12.35
CA ARG A 177 1.29 -8.86 -12.89
C ARG A 177 2.39 -9.24 -11.90
N ALA A 178 2.17 -9.00 -10.61
CA ALA A 178 3.15 -9.29 -9.56
C ALA A 178 3.32 -10.79 -9.21
N ARG A 179 2.61 -11.70 -9.90
CA ARG A 179 2.77 -13.16 -9.77
C ARG A 179 3.82 -13.74 -10.72
N ASN A 180 4.17 -12.99 -11.76
CA ASN A 180 5.13 -13.37 -12.80
C ASN A 180 6.48 -12.71 -12.53
#